data_AF-A0A4S3FTH3-F1
#
_entry.id   AF-A0A4S3FTH3-F1
#
_cell.length_a   1.000
_cell.length_b   1.000
_cell.length_c   1.000
_cell.angle_alpha   90.00
_cell.angle_beta   90.00
_cell.angle_gamma   90.00
#
_symmetry.space_group_name_H-M   'P 1'
#
loop_
_entity.id
_entity.type
_entity.pdbx_description
1 polymer ?
#
loop_
_entity_poly.entity_id
_entity_poly.type
_entity_poly.pdbx_seq_one_letter_code
_entity_poly.pdbx_strand_id
1 'polypeptide(L)'
;MTITRDPLSSVVDAPLFIVPRVLDALRAYRERPRSANPAGAQLDALLDRLLAGVAAHPTKFWVMRQFRDALQAVEGEDLEARTQFRSALE
;
A
#
# COMPACT_ATOMS: atom_id res chain seq x y z
N MET A 1 -4.03 -28.38 7.76
CA MET A 1 -3.48 -27.10 8.26
C MET A 1 -2.56 -26.55 7.19
N THR A 2 -3.06 -25.66 6.33
CA THR A 2 -2.21 -24.91 5.40
C THR A 2 -1.46 -23.87 6.22
N ILE A 3 -0.14 -24.02 6.33
CA ILE A 3 0.72 -22.99 6.92
C ILE A 3 0.69 -21.83 5.93
N THR A 4 -0.16 -20.83 6.15
CA THR A 4 -0.10 -19.58 5.42
C THR A 4 1.17 -18.88 5.84
N ARG A 5 2.23 -19.00 5.01
CA ARG A 5 3.51 -18.33 5.24
C ARG A 5 3.27 -16.81 5.28
N ASP A 6 3.78 -16.13 6.31
CA ASP A 6 3.76 -14.66 6.37
C ASP A 6 4.49 -14.11 5.12
N PRO A 7 3.83 -13.35 4.25
CA PRO A 7 4.45 -12.82 3.03
C PRO A 7 5.63 -11.89 3.32
N LEU A 8 5.74 -11.33 4.53
CA LEU A 8 6.89 -10.49 4.91
C LEU A 8 8.09 -11.30 5.44
N SER A 9 7.94 -12.59 5.71
CA SER A 9 9.01 -13.43 6.29
C SER A 9 10.27 -13.54 5.44
N SER A 10 10.17 -13.28 4.13
CA SER A 10 11.31 -13.26 3.20
C SER A 10 11.75 -11.85 2.79
N VAL A 11 11.14 -10.80 3.34
CA VAL A 11 11.47 -9.41 3.00
C VAL A 11 12.69 -8.99 3.81
N VAL A 12 13.82 -8.80 3.12
CA VAL A 12 14.99 -8.15 3.69
C VAL A 12 14.68 -6.69 3.96
N ASP A 13 14.90 -6.25 5.20
CA ASP A 13 14.70 -4.87 5.62
C ASP A 13 15.85 -3.97 5.14
N ALA A 14 15.81 -3.66 3.84
CA ALA A 14 16.80 -2.80 3.20
C ALA A 14 16.40 -1.32 3.31
N PRO A 15 17.35 -0.40 3.57
CA PRO A 15 17.07 1.03 3.53
C PRO A 15 16.70 1.47 2.10
N LEU A 16 15.78 2.42 2.01
CA LEU A 16 15.34 3.06 0.78
C LEU A 16 15.85 4.49 0.77
N PHE A 17 16.27 4.96 -0.40
CA PHE A 17 16.59 6.37 -0.60
C PHE A 17 15.39 7.07 -1.23
N ILE A 18 14.61 7.78 -0.41
CA ILE A 18 13.42 8.50 -0.87
C ILE A 18 13.81 9.91 -1.27
N VAL A 19 13.86 10.17 -2.58
CA VAL A 19 14.12 11.51 -3.11
C VAL A 19 12.86 12.38 -3.07
N PRO A 20 12.97 13.72 -2.96
CA PRO A 20 11.81 14.61 -2.89
C PRO A 20 10.79 14.39 -4.02
N ARG A 21 11.27 14.16 -5.24
CA ARG A 21 10.41 13.87 -6.41
C ARG A 21 9.49 12.65 -6.22
N VAL A 22 9.90 11.65 -5.46
CA VAL A 22 9.06 10.47 -5.17
C VAL A 22 7.90 10.87 -4.26
N LEU A 23 8.16 11.70 -3.25
CA LEU A 23 7.11 12.23 -2.37
C LEU A 23 6.15 13.14 -3.14
N ASP A 24 6.66 13.97 -4.04
CA ASP A 24 5.83 14.83 -4.88
C ASP A 24 4.94 14.02 -5.83
N ALA A 25 5.48 12.97 -6.44
CA ALA A 25 4.71 12.04 -7.25
C ALA A 25 3.63 11.32 -6.44
N LEU A 26 3.95 10.91 -5.20
CA LEU A 26 3.00 10.25 -4.31
C LEU A 26 1.88 11.20 -3.88
N ARG A 27 2.18 12.47 -3.59
CA ARG A 27 1.20 13.53 -3.31
C ARG A 27 0.31 13.78 -4.53
N ALA A 28 0.91 13.95 -5.71
CA ALA A 28 0.15 14.17 -6.94
C ALA A 28 -0.74 12.97 -7.27
N TYR A 29 -0.29 11.74 -7.00
CA TYR A 29 -1.11 10.54 -7.14
C TYR A 29 -2.25 10.52 -6.10
N ARG A 30 -2.00 10.96 -4.86
CA ARG A 30 -3.00 11.07 -3.78
C ARG A 30 -4.16 12.02 -4.11
N GLU A 31 -3.89 13.11 -4.81
CA GLU A 31 -4.90 14.10 -5.22
C GLU A 31 -5.76 13.68 -6.41
N ARG A 32 -5.44 12.59 -7.10
CA ARG A 32 -6.25 12.13 -8.23
C ARG A 32 -7.65 11.69 -7.75
N PRO A 33 -8.73 12.06 -8.46
CA PRO A 33 -10.06 11.52 -8.18
C PRO A 33 -10.06 10.00 -8.27
N ARG A 34 -10.73 9.35 -7.33
CA ARG A 34 -10.95 7.90 -7.32
C ARG A 34 -12.43 7.60 -7.12
N SER A 35 -12.82 6.38 -7.47
CA SER A 35 -14.16 5.87 -7.19
C SER A 35 -14.40 5.86 -5.68
N ALA A 36 -15.59 6.29 -5.26
CA ALA A 36 -16.03 6.25 -3.87
C ALA A 36 -16.47 4.84 -3.43
N ASN A 37 -15.71 3.81 -3.85
CA ASN A 37 -15.94 2.42 -3.52
C ASN A 37 -14.88 1.92 -2.52
N PRO A 38 -15.04 0.72 -1.93
CA PRO A 38 -14.12 0.22 -0.93
C PRO A 38 -12.66 0.15 -1.42
N ALA A 39 -12.45 -0.19 -2.69
CA ALA A 39 -11.12 -0.21 -3.30
C ALA A 39 -10.45 1.17 -3.33
N GLY A 40 -11.19 2.20 -3.76
CA GLY A 40 -10.70 3.58 -3.78
C GLY A 40 -10.40 4.10 -2.38
N ALA A 41 -11.29 3.86 -1.42
CA ALA A 41 -11.08 4.24 -0.02
C ALA A 41 -9.85 3.57 0.59
N GLN A 42 -9.62 2.29 0.27
CA GLN A 42 -8.46 1.56 0.80
C GLN A 42 -7.14 1.99 0.16
N LEU A 43 -7.17 2.40 -1.11
CA LEU A 43 -6.01 2.98 -1.77
C LEU A 43 -5.66 4.35 -1.16
N ASP A 44 -6.65 5.19 -0.88
CA ASP A 44 -6.45 6.46 -0.18
C ASP A 44 -5.77 6.26 1.17
N ALA A 45 -6.30 5.32 1.96
CA ALA A 45 -5.73 4.99 3.26
C ALA A 45 -4.28 4.46 3.17
N LEU A 46 -3.95 3.66 2.14
CA LEU A 46 -2.58 3.22 1.88
C LEU A 46 -1.67 4.41 1.56
N LEU A 47 -2.09 5.31 0.67
CA LEU A 47 -1.32 6.48 0.27
C LEU A 47 -1.10 7.44 1.44
N ASP A 48 -2.10 7.65 2.29
CA ASP A 48 -2.01 8.48 3.48
C ASP A 48 -0.98 7.92 4.48
N ARG A 49 -1.00 6.60 4.71
CA ARG A 49 0.02 5.94 5.54
C ARG A 49 1.42 6.13 4.96
N LEU A 50 1.60 5.91 3.66
CA LEU A 50 2.89 6.07 2.98
C LEU A 50 3.41 7.51 3.08
N LEU A 51 2.57 8.50 2.79
CA LEU A 51 2.94 9.92 2.86
C LEU A 51 3.31 10.35 4.28
N ALA A 52 2.61 9.85 5.29
CA ALA A 52 2.89 10.18 6.69
C ALA A 52 4.17 9.54 7.21
N GLY A 53 4.52 8.33 6.74
CA GLY A 53 5.55 7.50 7.39
C GLY A 53 6.82 7.22 6.59
N VAL A 54 6.79 7.25 5.25
CA VAL A 54 7.93 6.73 4.45
C VAL A 54 9.21 7.54 4.60
N ALA A 55 9.11 8.84 4.90
CA ALA A 55 10.29 9.67 5.15
C ALA A 55 10.93 9.39 6.52
N ALA A 56 10.13 9.01 7.52
CA ALA A 56 10.59 8.65 8.86
C ALA A 56 11.05 7.18 8.95
N HIS A 57 10.49 6.33 8.09
CA HIS A 57 10.77 4.89 8.03
C HIS A 57 11.07 4.45 6.60
N PRO A 58 12.16 4.93 5.99
CA PRO A 58 12.47 4.64 4.59
C PRO A 58 13.09 3.25 4.48
N THR A 59 12.32 2.19 4.74
CA THR A 59 12.79 0.82 4.61
C THR A 59 11.82 -0.03 3.79
N LYS A 60 12.37 -1.00 3.06
CA LYS A 60 11.59 -1.93 2.25
C LYS A 60 10.57 -2.68 3.10
N PHE A 61 10.95 -3.13 4.29
CA PHE A 61 10.04 -3.85 5.17
C PHE A 61 8.86 -2.96 5.59
N TRP A 62 9.13 -1.72 6.01
CA TRP A 62 8.07 -0.81 6.44
C TRP A 62 7.07 -0.53 5.32
N VAL A 63 7.56 -0.27 4.10
CA VAL A 63 6.72 -0.06 2.92
C VAL A 63 5.88 -1.30 2.63
N MET A 64 6.52 -2.47 2.49
CA MET A 64 5.81 -3.73 2.19
C MET A 64 4.76 -4.08 3.24
N ARG A 65 5.00 -3.72 4.51
CA ARG A 65 4.01 -3.87 5.58
C ARG A 65 2.74 -3.05 5.30
N GLN A 66 2.87 -1.80 4.83
CA GLN A 66 1.69 -0.97 4.52
C GLN A 66 0.86 -1.59 3.40
N PHE A 67 1.50 -2.16 2.38
CA PHE A 67 0.83 -2.86 1.28
C PHE A 67 0.14 -4.15 1.77
N ARG A 68 0.81 -4.96 2.60
CA ARG A 68 0.19 -6.16 3.21
C ARG A 68 -1.05 -5.78 4.01
N ASP A 69 -0.94 -4.81 4.90
CA ASP A 69 -2.05 -4.37 5.75
C ASP A 69 -3.20 -3.83 4.87
N ALA A 70 -2.86 -3.19 3.75
CA ALA A 70 -3.87 -2.72 2.80
C ALA A 70 -4.60 -3.85 2.08
N LEU A 71 -3.86 -4.86 1.62
CA LEU A 71 -4.41 -6.06 0.99
C LEU A 71 -5.30 -6.87 1.94
N GLN A 72 -4.91 -7.00 3.20
CA GLN A 72 -5.70 -7.69 4.22
C GLN A 72 -7.04 -7.00 4.49
N ALA A 73 -7.07 -5.66 4.49
CA ALA A 73 -8.30 -4.92 4.72
C ALA A 73 -9.33 -5.12 3.60
N VAL A 74 -8.89 -5.34 2.35
CA VAL A 74 -9.79 -5.60 1.22
C VAL A 74 -10.21 -7.08 1.11
N GLU A 75 -9.61 -7.99 1.87
CA GLU A 75 -9.96 -9.43 1.78
C GLU A 75 -11.40 -9.72 2.17
N GLY A 76 -11.98 -8.92 3.07
CA GLY A 76 -13.38 -9.00 3.50
C GLY A 76 -14.39 -8.38 2.54
N GLU A 77 -13.92 -7.68 1.50
CA GLU A 77 -14.77 -7.05 0.49
C GLU A 77 -15.17 -8.04 -0.62
N ASP A 78 -16.11 -7.63 -1.47
CA ASP A 78 -16.53 -8.43 -2.61
C ASP A 78 -15.40 -8.61 -3.66
N LEU A 79 -15.65 -9.52 -4.62
CA LEU A 79 -14.67 -9.84 -5.65
C LEU A 79 -14.33 -8.63 -6.53
N GLU A 80 -15.29 -7.73 -6.75
CA GLU A 80 -15.11 -6.55 -7.59
C GLU A 80 -14.14 -5.57 -6.92
N ALA A 81 -14.39 -5.22 -5.67
CA ALA A 81 -13.53 -4.34 -4.87
C ALA A 81 -12.11 -4.91 -4.74
N ARG A 82 -11.97 -6.22 -4.49
CA ARG A 82 -10.66 -6.89 -4.43
C ARG A 82 -9.90 -6.81 -5.74
N THR A 83 -10.60 -6.99 -6.86
CA THR A 83 -10.01 -6.95 -8.20
C THR A 83 -9.59 -5.53 -8.56
N GLN A 84 -10.46 -4.55 -8.31
CA GLN A 84 -10.17 -3.14 -8.55
C GLN A 84 -8.99 -2.65 -7.71
N PHE A 85 -8.94 -3.03 -6.42
CA PHE A 85 -7.82 -2.66 -5.56
C PHE A 85 -6.50 -3.23 -6.08
N ARG A 86 -6.48 -4.51 -6.46
CA ARG A 86 -5.28 -5.14 -7.02
C ARG A 86 -4.84 -4.47 -8.33
N SER A 87 -5.77 -4.20 -9.23
CA SER A 87 -5.47 -3.50 -10.49
C SER A 87 -4.91 -2.10 -10.28
N ALA A 88 -5.27 -1.42 -9.19
CA ALA A 88 -4.76 -0.09 -8.89
C ALA A 88 -3.33 -0.10 -8.30
N LEU A 89 -2.81 -1.26 -7.90
CA LEU A 89 -1.43 -1.43 -7.40
C LEU A 89 -0.42 -1.81 -8.48
N GLU A 90 -0.87 -2.12 -9.70
CA GLU A 90 -0.05 -2.43 -10.88
C GLU A 90 0.32 -1.17 -11.67
#